data_AF-A0A2V7EN44-F1
#
_entry.id   AF-A0A2V7EN44-F1
#
_cell.length_a   1.000
_cell.length_b   1.000
_cell.length_c   1.000
_cell.angle_alpha   90.00
_cell.angle_beta   90.00
_cell.angle_gamma   90.00
#
_symmetry.space_group_name_H-M   'P 1'
#
loop_
_entity.id
_entity.type
_entity.pdbx_description
1 polymer ?
#
loop_
_entity_poly.entity_id
_entity_poly.type
_entity_poly.pdbx_seq_one_letter_code
_entity_poly.pdbx_strand_id
1 'polypeptide(L)'
;EQQFRERVAGLAQQRIGLSDAQMAQLEQSNARFGPQLNQLAAQEREARRQLRLEMTSPGEPNQQHVSDLLDRALQLQKQRIAIVEAEQKDLARFMTPVQRARYIALQQQFRRRAQELAGQNGAQRGAVGFQRRRLGLKKRP
;
A
#
# COMPACT_ATOMS: atom_id res chain seq x y z
N GLU A 1 8.52 -3.06 -7.98
CA GLU A 1 9.02 -3.80 -6.80
C GLU A 1 10.52 -4.06 -6.86
N GLN A 2 11.05 -4.52 -8.00
CA GLN A 2 12.50 -4.61 -8.25
C GLN A 2 13.22 -3.28 -7.95
N GLN A 3 12.67 -2.16 -8.43
CA GLN A 3 13.17 -0.81 -8.13
C GLN A 3 13.15 -0.43 -6.62
N PHE A 4 12.34 -1.08 -5.78
CA PHE A 4 12.37 -0.87 -4.33
C PHE A 4 13.49 -1.71 -3.71
N ARG A 5 13.60 -2.98 -4.11
CA ARG A 5 14.68 -3.88 -3.66
C ARG A 5 16.07 -3.31 -4.02
N GLU A 6 16.24 -2.85 -5.25
CA GLU A 6 17.50 -2.25 -5.74
C GLU A 6 17.86 -0.95 -5.00
N ARG A 7 16.88 -0.07 -4.74
CA ARG A 7 17.11 1.20 -4.02
C ARG A 7 17.30 1.01 -2.52
N VAL A 8 16.65 0.02 -1.93
CA VAL A 8 16.84 -0.32 -0.51
C VAL A 8 18.21 -0.95 -0.31
N ALA A 9 18.71 -1.79 -1.23
CA ALA A 9 20.02 -2.43 -1.10
C ALA A 9 21.16 -1.40 -0.95
N GLY A 10 21.23 -0.38 -1.82
CA GLY A 10 22.26 0.66 -1.74
C GLY A 10 22.11 1.61 -0.55
N LEU A 11 20.87 1.88 -0.10
CA LEU A 11 20.60 2.79 1.03
C LEU A 11 20.66 2.09 2.39
N ALA A 12 20.46 0.77 2.46
CA ALA A 12 20.44 0.00 3.70
C ALA A 12 21.83 -0.14 4.30
N GLN A 13 22.86 -0.42 3.50
CA GLN A 13 24.23 -0.45 4.00
C GLN A 13 24.63 0.91 4.61
N GLN A 14 24.37 2.02 3.92
CA GLN A 14 24.80 3.36 4.38
C GLN A 14 23.96 3.94 5.51
N ARG A 15 22.64 3.73 5.54
CA ARG A 15 21.73 4.37 6.52
C ARG A 15 21.35 3.45 7.68
N ILE A 16 21.30 2.14 7.46
CA ILE A 16 20.89 1.16 8.48
C ILE A 16 22.13 0.56 9.15
N GLY A 17 23.25 0.45 8.42
CA GLY A 17 24.48 -0.14 8.92
C GLY A 17 24.38 -1.66 8.99
N LEU A 18 23.80 -2.29 7.96
CA LEU A 18 23.72 -3.74 7.84
C LEU A 18 25.03 -4.29 7.28
N SER A 19 25.51 -5.41 7.83
CA SER A 19 26.59 -6.18 7.22
C SER A 19 26.11 -6.94 5.99
N ASP A 20 27.04 -7.43 5.16
CA ASP A 20 26.70 -8.20 3.95
C ASP A 20 25.89 -9.47 4.27
N ALA A 21 26.22 -10.14 5.38
CA ALA A 21 25.45 -11.29 5.87
C ALA A 21 24.02 -10.89 6.28
N GLN A 22 23.85 -9.75 6.97
CA GLN A 22 22.53 -9.22 7.32
C GLN A 22 21.74 -8.77 6.10
N MET A 23 22.42 -8.28 5.06
CA MET A 23 21.81 -7.92 3.78
C MET A 23 21.23 -9.12 3.05
N ALA A 24 21.99 -10.23 2.96
CA ALA A 24 21.50 -11.47 2.37
C ALA A 24 20.26 -12.02 3.11
N GLN A 25 20.27 -11.96 4.45
CA GLN A 25 19.12 -12.35 5.28
C GLN A 25 17.91 -11.41 5.07
N LEU A 26 18.15 -10.11 4.93
CA LEU A 26 17.10 -9.13 4.63
C LEU A 26 16.45 -9.40 3.27
N GLU A 27 17.24 -9.72 2.24
CA GLU A 27 16.71 -10.07 0.93
C GLU A 27 15.81 -11.32 0.98
N GLN A 28 16.24 -12.35 1.71
CA GLN A 28 15.45 -13.56 1.92
C GLN A 28 14.13 -13.26 2.67
N SER A 29 14.20 -12.46 3.74
CA SER A 29 13.02 -12.02 4.50
C SER A 29 12.05 -11.25 3.61
N ASN A 30 12.55 -10.29 2.83
CA ASN A 30 11.77 -9.50 1.90
C ASN A 30 11.14 -10.35 0.77
N ALA A 31 11.85 -11.36 0.27
CA ALA A 31 11.32 -12.28 -0.72
C ALA A 31 10.14 -13.10 -0.17
N ARG A 32 10.15 -13.42 1.13
CA ARG A 32 9.09 -14.16 1.81
C ARG A 32 7.86 -13.29 2.11
N PHE A 33 8.05 -12.10 2.69
CA PHE A 33 6.94 -11.28 3.20
C PHE A 33 6.42 -10.24 2.19
N GLY A 34 7.27 -9.76 1.28
CA GLY A 34 6.91 -8.75 0.27
C GLY A 34 5.69 -9.13 -0.57
N PRO A 35 5.65 -10.32 -1.21
CA PRO A 35 4.50 -10.76 -2.01
C PRO A 35 3.20 -10.80 -1.21
N GLN A 36 3.25 -11.29 0.04
CA GLN A 36 2.08 -11.39 0.93
C GLN A 36 1.52 -10.00 1.25
N LEU A 37 2.39 -9.05 1.62
CA LEU A 37 2.00 -7.67 1.90
C LEU A 37 1.41 -6.97 0.67
N ASN A 38 1.95 -7.25 -0.53
CA ASN A 38 1.45 -6.65 -1.77
C ASN A 38 0.09 -7.20 -2.18
N GLN A 39 -0.08 -8.53 -2.09
CA GLN A 39 -1.36 -9.18 -2.34
C GLN A 39 -2.42 -8.65 -1.37
N LEU A 40 -2.09 -8.54 -0.09
CA LEU A 40 -2.99 -8.00 0.92
C LEU A 40 -3.34 -6.53 0.64
N ALA A 41 -2.35 -5.70 0.31
CA ALA A 41 -2.59 -4.31 -0.05
C ALA A 41 -3.46 -4.17 -1.32
N ALA A 42 -3.37 -5.10 -2.28
CA ALA A 42 -4.25 -5.14 -3.44
C ALA A 42 -5.69 -5.45 -3.05
N GLN A 43 -5.90 -6.44 -2.16
CA GLN A 43 -7.22 -6.79 -1.64
C GLN A 43 -7.84 -5.65 -0.82
N GLU A 44 -7.05 -4.98 0.02
CA GLU A 44 -7.52 -3.80 0.77
C GLU A 44 -7.94 -2.65 -0.15
N ARG A 45 -7.20 -2.41 -1.24
CA ARG A 45 -7.57 -1.40 -2.24
C ARG A 45 -8.86 -1.78 -2.95
N GLU A 46 -9.05 -3.05 -3.28
CA GLU A 46 -10.27 -3.53 -3.93
C GLU A 46 -11.50 -3.39 -3.02
N ALA A 47 -11.43 -3.87 -1.78
CA ALA A 47 -12.52 -3.73 -0.82
C ALA A 47 -12.92 -2.25 -0.61
N ARG A 48 -11.93 -1.35 -0.51
CA ARG A 48 -12.17 0.10 -0.43
C ARG A 48 -12.78 0.69 -1.70
N ARG A 49 -12.45 0.17 -2.88
CA ARG A 49 -13.07 0.60 -4.14
C ARG A 49 -14.52 0.14 -4.21
N GLN A 50 -14.79 -1.13 -3.93
CA GLN A 50 -16.13 -1.71 -3.93
C GLN A 50 -17.05 -0.99 -2.95
N LEU A 51 -16.57 -0.74 -1.72
CA LEU A 51 -17.34 0.02 -0.72
C LEU A 51 -17.66 1.44 -1.21
N ARG A 52 -16.68 2.12 -1.81
CA ARG A 52 -16.92 3.46 -2.38
C ARG A 52 -17.94 3.42 -3.51
N LEU A 53 -17.86 2.43 -4.40
CA LEU A 53 -18.80 2.27 -5.51
C LEU A 53 -20.22 2.01 -4.99
N GLU A 54 -20.38 1.12 -4.02
CA GLU A 54 -21.67 0.83 -3.39
C GLU A 54 -22.28 2.09 -2.78
N MET A 55 -21.48 2.85 -2.02
CA MET A 55 -21.94 4.07 -1.34
C MET A 55 -22.17 5.28 -2.26
N THR A 56 -21.70 5.24 -3.51
CA THR A 56 -21.85 6.35 -4.47
C THR A 56 -22.74 5.99 -5.66
N SER A 57 -23.21 4.74 -5.73
CA SER A 57 -24.15 4.29 -6.75
C SER A 57 -25.51 4.98 -6.57
N PRO A 58 -26.23 5.29 -7.66
CA PRO A 58 -27.60 5.78 -7.55
C PRO A 58 -28.52 4.72 -6.92
N GLY A 59 -29.37 5.14 -5.97
CA GLY A 59 -30.28 4.25 -5.25
C GLY A 59 -29.88 4.05 -3.78
N GLU A 60 -30.60 3.18 -3.08
CA GLU A 60 -30.24 2.78 -1.72
C GLU A 60 -29.09 1.75 -1.76
N PRO A 61 -28.00 1.94 -0.99
CA PRO A 61 -26.92 0.96 -0.90
C PRO A 61 -27.41 -0.38 -0.37
N ASN A 62 -26.87 -1.48 -0.90
CA ASN A 62 -27.13 -2.81 -0.36
C ASN A 62 -26.45 -2.98 1.00
N GLN A 63 -27.25 -2.92 2.08
CA GLN A 63 -26.76 -2.97 3.45
C GLN A 63 -25.94 -4.22 3.76
N GLN A 64 -26.34 -5.40 3.25
CA GLN A 64 -25.61 -6.65 3.49
C GLN A 64 -24.23 -6.60 2.82
N HIS A 65 -24.18 -6.15 1.57
CA HIS A 65 -22.92 -6.03 0.85
C HIS A 65 -21.96 -5.02 1.51
N VAL A 66 -22.50 -3.88 2.00
CA VAL A 66 -21.72 -2.92 2.78
C VAL A 66 -21.17 -3.56 4.06
N SER A 67 -21.98 -4.32 4.80
CA SER A 67 -21.54 -5.05 6.00
C SER A 67 -20.40 -6.01 5.68
N ASP A 68 -20.54 -6.82 4.64
CA ASP A 68 -19.54 -7.81 4.23
C ASP A 68 -18.21 -7.14 3.85
N LEU A 69 -18.27 -5.99 3.16
CA LEU A 69 -17.09 -5.21 2.78
C LEU A 69 -16.37 -4.61 3.98
N LEU A 70 -17.12 -4.14 4.98
CA LEU A 70 -16.57 -3.62 6.24
C LEU A 70 -15.89 -4.73 7.05
N ASP A 71 -16.55 -5.88 7.18
CA ASP A 71 -15.98 -7.05 7.86
C ASP A 71 -14.73 -7.56 7.14
N ARG A 72 -14.77 -7.63 5.80
CA ARG A 72 -13.61 -7.99 5.01
C ARG A 72 -12.45 -7.01 5.21
N ALA A 73 -12.73 -5.70 5.27
CA ALA A 73 -11.70 -4.70 5.52
C ALA A 73 -11.02 -4.90 6.89
N LEU A 74 -11.78 -5.20 7.94
CA LEU A 74 -11.24 -5.51 9.27
C LEU A 74 -10.41 -6.80 9.26
N GLN A 75 -10.87 -7.85 8.58
CA GLN A 75 -10.10 -9.09 8.45
C GLN A 75 -8.76 -8.88 7.73
N LEU A 76 -8.75 -8.09 6.66
CA LEU A 76 -7.53 -7.74 5.94
C LEU A 76 -6.54 -6.96 6.84
N GLN A 77 -7.04 -6.05 7.67
CA GLN A 77 -6.20 -5.33 8.63
C GLN A 77 -5.56 -6.27 9.66
N LYS A 78 -6.32 -7.25 10.20
CA LYS A 78 -5.78 -8.25 11.13
C LYS A 78 -4.68 -9.10 10.47
N GLN A 79 -4.91 -9.56 9.24
CA GLN A 79 -3.91 -10.29 8.47
C GLN A 79 -2.64 -9.45 8.23
N ARG A 80 -2.80 -8.15 7.99
CA ARG A 80 -1.68 -7.22 7.80
C ARG A 80 -0.81 -7.15 9.04
N ILE A 81 -1.44 -7.00 10.20
CA ILE A 81 -0.74 -6.93 11.48
C ILE A 81 0.01 -8.23 11.74
N ALA A 82 -0.62 -9.38 11.51
CA ALA A 82 0.01 -10.68 11.69
C ALA A 82 1.25 -10.87 10.80
N ILE A 83 1.18 -10.46 9.52
CA ILE A 83 2.33 -10.52 8.60
C ILE A 83 3.46 -9.59 9.06
N VAL A 84 3.12 -8.36 9.44
CA VAL A 84 4.11 -7.38 9.95
C VAL A 84 4.77 -7.88 11.22
N GLU A 85 4.01 -8.48 12.14
CA GLU A 85 4.55 -9.07 13.36
C GLU A 85 5.51 -10.22 13.04
N ALA A 86 5.14 -11.10 12.11
CA ALA A 86 6.00 -12.19 11.66
C ALA A 86 7.29 -11.68 10.98
N GLU A 87 7.20 -10.66 10.13
CA GLU A 87 8.35 -9.98 9.54
C GLU A 87 9.26 -9.40 10.64
N GLN A 88 8.70 -8.69 11.62
CA GLN A 88 9.50 -8.13 12.72
C GLN A 88 10.21 -9.19 13.56
N LYS A 89 9.54 -10.32 13.84
CA LYS A 89 10.15 -11.47 14.54
C LYS A 89 11.27 -12.10 13.72
N ASP A 90 11.12 -12.17 12.40
CA ASP A 90 12.15 -12.70 11.50
C ASP A 90 13.37 -11.76 11.42
N LEU A 91 13.14 -10.46 11.21
CA LEU A 91 14.20 -9.44 11.21
C LEU A 91 14.96 -9.40 12.54
N ALA A 92 14.29 -9.61 13.67
CA ALA A 92 14.91 -9.62 15.00
C ALA A 92 15.93 -10.76 15.19
N ARG A 93 15.93 -11.79 14.33
CA ARG A 93 16.90 -12.89 14.39
C ARG A 93 18.31 -12.46 13.98
N PHE A 94 18.42 -11.41 13.17
CA PHE A 94 19.70 -10.98 12.60
C PHE A 94 19.94 -9.48 12.66
N MET A 95 18.93 -8.64 12.97
CA MET A 95 19.08 -7.19 13.13
C MET A 95 18.95 -6.77 14.60
N THR A 96 19.73 -5.77 15.00
CA THR A 96 19.55 -5.11 16.30
C THR A 96 18.24 -4.30 16.32
N PRO A 97 17.68 -3.99 17.50
CA PRO A 97 16.49 -3.14 17.60
C PRO A 97 16.63 -1.78 16.90
N VAL A 98 17.82 -1.17 16.96
CA VAL A 98 18.12 0.11 16.30
C VAL A 98 18.14 -0.05 14.78
N GLN A 99 18.75 -1.11 14.25
CA GLN A 99 18.73 -1.41 12.81
C GLN A 99 17.30 -1.61 12.31
N ARG A 100 16.46 -2.35 13.05
CA ARG A 100 15.04 -2.52 12.68
C ARG A 100 14.27 -1.21 12.69
N ALA A 101 14.46 -0.37 13.70
CA ALA A 101 13.80 0.94 13.77
C ALA A 101 14.16 1.82 12.56
N ARG A 102 15.43 1.83 12.17
CA ARG A 102 15.91 2.54 10.96
C ARG A 102 15.29 1.94 9.68
N TYR A 103 15.20 0.62 9.59
CA TYR A 103 14.55 -0.05 8.46
C TYR A 103 13.06 0.31 8.35
N ILE A 104 12.32 0.30 9.47
CA ILE A 104 10.91 0.71 9.51
C ILE A 104 10.77 2.17 9.06
N ALA A 105 11.60 3.07 9.56
CA ALA A 105 11.58 4.48 9.15
C ALA A 105 11.80 4.64 7.63
N LEU A 106 12.75 3.89 7.07
CA LEU A 106 13.01 3.87 5.64
C LEU A 106 11.80 3.36 4.83
N GLN A 107 11.19 2.24 5.24
CA GLN A 107 9.99 1.70 4.62
C GLN A 107 8.83 2.73 4.62
N GLN A 108 8.65 3.47 5.72
CA GLN A 108 7.62 4.51 5.83
C GLN A 108 7.87 5.69 4.89
N GLN A 109 9.12 6.13 4.74
CA GLN A 109 9.49 7.17 3.77
C GLN A 109 9.15 6.75 2.34
N PHE A 110 9.46 5.51 1.96
CA PHE A 110 9.12 4.99 0.64
C PHE A 110 7.61 4.88 0.42
N ARG A 111 6.86 4.42 1.43
CA ARG A 111 5.40 4.33 1.34
C ARG A 111 4.76 5.71 1.13
N ARG A 112 5.20 6.72 1.88
CA ARG A 112 4.73 8.12 1.70
C ARG A 112 5.00 8.62 0.29
N ARG A 113 6.23 8.44 -0.20
CA ARG A 113 6.61 8.86 -1.56
C ARG A 113 5.81 8.13 -2.65
N ALA A 114 5.54 6.84 -2.46
CA ALA A 114 4.70 6.08 -3.39
C ALA A 114 3.25 6.58 -3.41
N GLN A 115 2.71 6.98 -2.25
CA GLN A 115 1.38 7.57 -2.14
C GLN A 115 1.30 8.96 -2.80
N GLU A 116 2.31 9.81 -2.63
CA GLU A 116 2.40 11.12 -3.28
C GLU A 116 2.36 10.99 -4.81
N LEU A 117 3.15 10.07 -5.37
CA LEU A 117 3.18 9.79 -6.81
C LEU A 117 1.85 9.20 -7.31
N ALA A 118 1.23 8.30 -6.55
CA ALA A 118 -0.07 7.73 -6.89
C ALA A 118 -1.20 8.79 -6.82
N GLY A 119 -1.14 9.72 -5.87
CA GLY A 119 -2.08 10.81 -5.70
C GLY A 119 -2.03 11.84 -6.84
N GLN A 120 -0.83 12.19 -7.33
CA GLN A 120 -0.67 13.08 -8.49
C GLN A 120 -1.34 12.53 -9.76
N ASN A 121 -1.19 11.22 -10.02
CA ASN A 121 -1.85 10.58 -11.16
C ASN A 121 -3.39 10.50 -11.01
N GLY A 122 -3.91 10.46 -9.78
CA GLY A 122 -5.35 10.47 -9.52
C GLY A 122 -6.00 11.84 -9.74
N ALA A 123 -5.34 12.91 -9.30
CA ALA A 123 -5.82 14.29 -9.47
C ALA A 123 -5.92 14.69 -10.95
N GLN A 124 -4.97 14.25 -11.77
CA GLN A 124 -4.93 14.59 -13.19
C GLN A 124 -6.01 13.87 -14.02
N ARG A 125 -6.45 12.67 -13.62
CA ARG A 125 -7.61 11.98 -14.25
C ARG A 125 -8.96 12.55 -13.83
N GLY A 126 -9.08 13.13 -12.64
CA GLY A 126 -10.31 13.80 -12.18
C GLY A 126 -10.60 15.10 -12.93
N ALA A 127 -9.56 15.87 -13.27
CA ALA A 127 -9.71 17.14 -13.99
C ALA A 127 -10.26 16.99 -15.42
N VAL A 128 -9.89 15.90 -16.13
CA VAL A 128 -10.30 15.67 -17.53
C VAL A 128 -11.78 15.24 -17.63
N GLY A 129 -12.35 14.65 -16.58
CA GLY A 129 -13.77 14.24 -16.53
C GLY A 129 -14.76 15.38 -16.30
N PHE A 130 -14.36 16.44 -15.59
CA PHE A 130 -15.22 17.60 -15.30
C PHE A 130 -15.35 18.59 -16.46
N GLN A 131 -14.41 18.59 -17.42
CA GLN A 131 -14.41 19.53 -18.53
C GLN A 131 -15.31 19.10 -19.71
N ARG A 132 -15.61 17.80 -19.86
CA ARG A 132 -16.51 17.30 -20.92
C ARG A 132 -18.01 17.48 -20.61
N ARG A 133 -18.41 17.71 -19.36
CA ARG A 133 -19.83 17.92 -19.00
C ARG A 133 -20.32 19.36 -19.15
N ARG A 134 -19.43 20.34 -19.34
CA ARG A 134 -19.80 21.78 -19.48
C ARG A 134 -19.99 22.26 -20.92
N LEU A 135 -19.66 21.45 -21.93
CA LEU A 135 -19.75 21.85 -23.35
C LEU A 135 -21.00 21.34 -24.09
N GLY A 136 -21.93 20.64 -23.42
CA GLY A 136 -23.08 20.00 -24.06
C GLY A 136 -24.43 20.73 -23.99
N LEU A 137 -24.53 21.91 -23.38
CA LEU A 137 -25.81 22.61 -23.16
C LEU A 137 -25.81 24.01 -23.77
N LYS A 138 -25.92 24.10 -25.11
CA LYS A 138 -26.39 25.31 -25.80
C LYS A 138 -26.85 25.00 -27.23
N LYS A 139 -28.16 24.78 -27.37
CA LYS A 139 -29.07 24.91 -28.55
C LYS A 139 -30.37 24.23 -28.09
N ARG A 140 -31.53 24.85 -27.92
CA ARG A 140 -32.39 25.72 -28.77
C ARG A 140 -33.66 26.06 -27.93
N PRO A 141 -34.57 26.99 -28.27
CA PRO A 141 -35.18 27.28 -29.58
C PRO A 141 -34.52 28.44 -30.33
#